data_AF-F9P6G4-F1
#
_entry.id   AF-F9P6G4-F1
#
_cell.length_a   1.000
_cell.length_b   1.000
_cell.length_c   1.000
_cell.angle_alpha   90.00
_cell.angle_beta   90.00
_cell.angle_gamma   90.00
#
_symmetry.space_group_name_H-M   'P 1'
#
loop_
_entity.id
_entity.type
_entity.pdbx_description
1 polymer ?
#
loop_
_entity_poly.entity_id
_entity_poly.type
_entity_poly.pdbx_seq_one_letter_code
_entity_poly.pdbx_strand_id
1 'polypeptide(L)'
;MTNQTGTVDDGYIFNPKDIVSEDQYGYVVRHGDHYHYIWKHSLGNGYEGQHYSPNPSGNGAGQISQSNYTPTPSTPQHQGTDKRQFAGIDFPTSDGFLFNGKGITGKTPAGLLVDHNGHTHFIPYEQLIRSPWESLIPAEYKKDAEDAYYGRKRQTPPSPAPSKEDEEIAKKKAYLAQQLGIDENLIEVIDTEKGKAFLYPHGDHKHSTLISEIDTSKPFDPHGNPHAHDKVGMATLKALGFDDEIIEDILHATADTPFPSNETDLGKMKAWLATVKYLNIGQRKDPLERKGLHLMPNLEVLGIGFTPIKNIRPVLQFKHLKQLWMTKTGVTNYDFLKEMPTLEGLDISQNGISDLSFLKDYPNLKTVAAAGNNISNIAPLAQLKNLESLNLDYNNISDIVALTHLSRLKAVSLEYNQLQDVSALSQKAELTKLFLSHNPNLDINTLKASHLEELTVDNSNVRSLDFLKSNPNLTTLSMNGNRLTSLTGIEVAKNLVTFSANQNNINSLTIQGTQTSLKNLGLGENELKNLEGVNQFTALENLNVTKIKSQHYHFKNQIPQLLISMLVIIIFQKKNLN
;
A
#
# COMPACT_ATOMS: atom_id res chain seq x y z
N MET A 1 4.57 17.69 19.66
CA MET A 1 3.16 17.80 19.24
C MET A 1 2.56 16.41 19.41
N THR A 2 1.51 16.32 20.20
CA THR A 2 0.89 15.07 20.70
C THR A 2 0.27 14.25 19.57
N ASN A 3 0.65 12.98 19.47
CA ASN A 3 -0.03 11.96 18.66
C ASN A 3 -1.49 11.85 19.10
N GLN A 4 -2.44 12.16 18.22
CA GLN A 4 -3.85 11.85 18.44
C GLN A 4 -4.05 10.35 18.15
N THR A 5 -3.96 9.55 19.20
CA THR A 5 -4.45 8.16 19.24
C THR A 5 -5.97 8.17 19.27
N GLY A 6 -6.60 7.25 18.53
CA GLY A 6 -8.06 7.17 18.33
C GLY A 6 -8.85 7.24 19.63
N THR A 7 -9.47 8.39 19.86
CA THR A 7 -10.50 8.61 20.88
C THR A 7 -11.86 8.26 20.30
N VAL A 8 -12.62 7.39 20.96
CA VAL A 8 -14.07 7.22 20.69
C VAL A 8 -14.88 8.32 21.40
N ASP A 9 -16.16 8.47 21.09
CA ASP A 9 -16.97 9.66 21.44
C ASP A 9 -17.19 9.86 22.96
N ASP A 10 -16.97 8.83 23.78
CA ASP A 10 -16.97 8.90 25.25
C ASP A 10 -15.60 9.24 25.87
N GLY A 11 -14.61 9.55 25.03
CA GLY A 11 -13.26 9.93 25.43
C GLY A 11 -12.30 8.75 25.67
N TYR A 12 -12.71 7.51 25.41
CA TYR A 12 -11.81 6.36 25.56
C TYR A 12 -10.65 6.39 24.55
N ILE A 13 -9.43 6.34 25.08
CA ILE A 13 -8.18 6.20 24.32
C ILE A 13 -7.74 4.74 24.43
N PHE A 14 -7.51 4.08 23.29
CA PHE A 14 -7.11 2.68 23.26
C PHE A 14 -5.91 2.39 24.16
N ASN A 15 -6.08 1.44 25.08
CA ASN A 15 -5.05 0.94 25.96
C ASN A 15 -5.06 -0.60 25.93
N PRO A 16 -3.94 -1.25 25.54
CA PRO A 16 -3.87 -2.72 25.45
C PRO A 16 -4.23 -3.46 26.74
N LYS A 17 -4.11 -2.82 27.91
CA LYS A 17 -4.48 -3.43 29.21
C LYS A 17 -5.98 -3.65 29.38
N ASP A 18 -6.79 -2.95 28.58
CA ASP A 18 -8.25 -2.99 28.68
C ASP A 18 -8.84 -4.08 27.75
N ILE A 19 -8.00 -4.78 26.99
CA ILE A 19 -8.38 -5.91 26.12
C ILE A 19 -8.87 -7.07 26.98
N VAL A 20 -10.11 -7.49 26.73
CA VAL A 20 -10.73 -8.65 27.39
C VAL A 20 -10.85 -9.86 26.45
N SER A 21 -10.84 -9.64 25.14
CA SER A 21 -10.70 -10.68 24.13
C SER A 21 -10.25 -10.10 22.79
N GLU A 22 -9.74 -10.93 21.89
CA GLU A 22 -9.32 -10.54 20.55
C GLU A 22 -9.76 -11.58 19.52
N ASP A 23 -9.92 -11.14 18.27
CA ASP A 23 -10.06 -12.03 17.11
C ASP A 23 -9.17 -11.55 15.95
N GLN A 24 -9.35 -12.16 14.78
CA GLN A 24 -8.53 -11.84 13.59
C GLN A 24 -8.71 -10.39 13.08
N TYR A 25 -9.80 -9.71 13.41
CA TYR A 25 -10.12 -8.37 12.88
C TYR A 25 -9.97 -7.24 13.91
N GLY A 26 -10.01 -7.53 15.21
CA GLY A 26 -10.04 -6.48 16.23
C GLY A 26 -9.89 -6.96 17.67
N TYR A 27 -9.95 -6.01 18.61
CA TYR A 27 -9.86 -6.20 20.05
C TYR A 27 -11.18 -5.80 20.72
N VAL A 28 -11.72 -6.64 21.61
CA VAL A 28 -12.79 -6.25 22.54
C VAL A 28 -12.13 -5.66 23.77
N VAL A 29 -12.46 -4.42 24.11
CA VAL A 29 -11.94 -3.72 25.28
C VAL A 29 -13.08 -3.32 26.21
N ARG A 30 -12.85 -3.38 27.53
CA ARG A 30 -13.84 -2.95 28.53
C ARG A 30 -13.65 -1.47 28.85
N HIS A 31 -14.70 -0.67 28.69
CA HIS A 31 -14.69 0.75 29.06
C HIS A 31 -15.90 1.08 29.94
N GLY A 32 -15.65 1.53 31.18
CA GLY A 32 -16.71 1.88 32.13
C GLY A 32 -17.69 0.73 32.39
N ASP A 33 -18.93 0.90 31.93
CA ASP A 33 -20.05 -0.02 32.07
C ASP A 33 -20.34 -0.89 30.83
N HIS A 34 -19.56 -0.73 29.75
CA HIS A 34 -19.79 -1.41 28.47
C HIS A 34 -18.49 -1.88 27.80
N TYR A 35 -18.60 -2.40 26.57
CA TYR A 35 -17.46 -2.88 25.77
C TYR A 35 -17.41 -2.16 24.42
N HIS A 36 -16.19 -1.87 23.97
CA HIS A 36 -15.87 -1.39 22.64
C HIS A 36 -15.18 -2.49 21.83
N TYR A 37 -15.35 -2.47 20.51
CA TYR A 37 -14.59 -3.28 19.58
C TYR A 37 -13.69 -2.37 18.73
N ILE A 38 -12.39 -2.58 18.83
CA ILE A 38 -11.36 -1.76 18.21
C ILE A 38 -10.76 -2.54 17.05
N TRP A 39 -11.07 -2.11 15.83
CA TRP A 39 -10.53 -2.71 14.62
C TRP A 39 -9.01 -2.59 14.57
N LYS A 40 -8.29 -3.67 14.27
CA LYS A 40 -6.81 -3.64 14.20
C LYS A 40 -6.32 -2.60 13.20
N HIS A 41 -6.98 -2.50 12.05
CA HIS A 41 -6.66 -1.51 11.02
C HIS A 41 -6.95 -0.05 11.42
N SER A 42 -7.65 0.21 12.52
CA SER A 42 -7.89 1.59 13.00
C SER A 42 -6.78 2.10 13.92
N LEU A 43 -5.86 1.23 14.35
CA LEU A 43 -4.64 1.58 15.05
C LEU A 43 -3.54 1.82 14.00
N GLY A 44 -3.08 3.06 13.81
CA GLY A 44 -2.06 3.39 12.80
C GLY A 44 -0.76 2.59 12.94
N ASN A 45 0.06 2.56 11.88
CA ASN A 45 1.29 1.74 11.65
C ASN A 45 2.45 1.86 12.68
N GLY A 46 2.18 2.16 13.94
CA GLY A 46 3.16 2.17 15.05
C GLY A 46 2.79 1.29 16.24
N TYR A 47 1.65 0.58 16.22
CA TYR A 47 1.19 -0.24 17.36
C TYR A 47 1.35 -1.76 17.18
N GLU A 48 1.72 -2.24 15.99
CA GLU A 48 1.95 -3.68 15.71
C GLU A 48 3.21 -4.26 16.39
N GLY A 49 3.85 -3.54 17.32
CA GLY A 49 5.13 -3.93 17.93
C GLY A 49 5.14 -4.15 19.45
N GLN A 50 4.00 -4.10 20.16
CA GLN A 50 3.98 -4.41 21.60
C GLN A 50 3.17 -5.66 21.91
N HIS A 51 3.82 -6.81 21.88
CA HIS A 51 3.37 -7.98 22.63
C HIS A 51 3.42 -7.67 24.13
N TYR A 52 2.25 -7.46 24.74
CA TYR A 52 2.12 -7.43 26.19
C TYR A 52 2.18 -8.87 26.70
N SER A 53 3.33 -9.24 27.28
CA SER A 53 3.46 -10.45 28.08
C SER A 53 3.27 -10.07 29.55
N PRO A 54 2.25 -10.60 30.26
CA PRO A 54 2.14 -10.37 31.69
C PRO A 54 3.23 -11.17 32.40
N ASN A 55 4.12 -10.51 33.15
CA ASN A 55 4.80 -11.20 34.24
C ASN A 55 5.03 -10.28 35.45
N PRO A 56 4.97 -10.83 36.68
CA PRO A 56 4.73 -10.08 37.90
C PRO A 56 6.01 -9.58 38.56
N SER A 57 5.89 -8.48 39.31
CA SER A 57 6.81 -7.97 40.35
C SER A 57 7.89 -6.96 39.91
N GLY A 58 7.92 -5.80 40.58
CA GLY A 58 9.12 -4.93 40.68
C GLY A 58 8.84 -3.42 40.70
N ASN A 59 8.94 -2.81 41.88
CA ASN A 59 8.66 -1.39 42.22
C ASN A 59 9.50 -0.33 41.47
N GLY A 60 8.91 0.85 41.24
CA GLY A 60 9.63 2.10 40.97
C GLY A 60 8.69 3.29 40.72
N ALA A 61 8.54 4.18 41.70
CA ALA A 61 7.61 5.30 41.74
C ALA A 61 8.08 6.54 40.92
N GLY A 62 7.13 7.32 40.43
CA GLY A 62 7.33 8.68 39.91
C GLY A 62 6.03 9.30 39.38
N GLN A 63 5.35 10.06 40.24
CA GLN A 63 4.07 10.78 39.98
C GLN A 63 4.20 11.90 38.94
N ILE A 64 3.20 12.11 38.08
CA ILE A 64 2.66 13.45 37.72
C ILE A 64 1.14 13.38 37.44
N SER A 65 0.37 14.03 38.32
CA SER A 65 -0.96 14.68 38.20
C SER A 65 -2.17 13.95 37.57
N GLN A 66 -3.01 13.36 38.44
CA GLN A 66 -4.42 13.05 38.18
C GLN A 66 -5.30 14.31 38.29
N SER A 67 -6.03 14.65 37.22
CA SER A 67 -7.24 15.47 37.34
C SER A 67 -8.42 14.55 37.64
N ASN A 68 -8.98 14.70 38.85
CA ASN A 68 -10.16 13.99 39.33
C ASN A 68 -11.38 14.25 38.43
N TYR A 69 -11.87 13.20 37.79
CA TYR A 69 -13.27 13.09 37.40
C TYR A 69 -13.84 11.88 38.14
N THR A 70 -14.81 12.12 39.02
CA THR A 70 -15.53 11.08 39.74
C THR A 70 -16.92 10.97 39.10
N PRO A 71 -17.25 9.92 38.33
CA PRO A 71 -18.62 9.65 37.97
C PRO A 71 -19.28 8.87 39.11
N THR A 72 -20.26 9.49 39.75
CA THR A 72 -21.27 8.86 40.60
C THR A 72 -21.90 7.65 39.91
N PRO A 73 -22.03 6.48 40.57
CA PRO A 73 -22.78 5.36 40.02
C PRO A 73 -24.28 5.68 40.12
N SER A 74 -24.91 6.00 39.00
CA SER A 74 -26.36 5.93 38.88
C SER A 74 -26.76 4.49 38.62
N THR A 75 -26.86 3.69 39.68
CA THR A 75 -27.64 2.45 39.67
C THR A 75 -29.10 2.80 39.93
N PRO A 76 -30.03 2.50 39.01
CA PRO A 76 -31.43 2.35 39.38
C PRO A 76 -31.60 0.98 40.06
N GLN A 77 -31.84 0.99 41.37
CA GLN A 77 -32.43 -0.14 42.08
C GLN A 77 -33.96 -0.09 42.00
N HIS A 78 -34.57 -1.28 41.93
CA HIS A 78 -36.01 -1.66 42.02
C HIS A 78 -36.75 -1.87 40.68
N GLN A 79 -37.62 -2.87 40.48
CA GLN A 79 -38.22 -3.92 41.32
C GLN A 79 -38.84 -4.98 40.38
N GLY A 80 -38.69 -6.28 40.66
CA GLY A 80 -39.68 -7.30 40.22
C GLY A 80 -39.33 -8.32 39.13
N THR A 81 -38.08 -8.49 38.69
CA THR A 81 -37.72 -9.64 37.83
C THR A 81 -36.40 -10.27 38.26
N ASP A 82 -36.32 -11.61 38.32
CA ASP A 82 -35.08 -12.37 38.55
C ASP A 82 -34.10 -12.29 37.35
N LYS A 83 -34.14 -11.21 36.57
CA LYS A 83 -33.34 -11.01 35.36
C LYS A 83 -32.13 -10.14 35.70
N ARG A 84 -30.93 -10.55 35.26
CA ARG A 84 -29.75 -9.66 35.27
C ARG A 84 -29.99 -8.54 34.27
N GLN A 85 -29.72 -7.31 34.68
CA GLN A 85 -29.84 -6.13 33.82
C GLN A 85 -28.46 -5.68 33.35
N PHE A 86 -28.33 -5.33 32.08
CA PHE A 86 -27.07 -4.91 31.47
C PHE A 86 -27.18 -3.52 30.85
N ALA A 87 -26.16 -2.69 31.09
CA ALA A 87 -26.00 -1.40 30.41
C ALA A 87 -25.87 -1.65 28.91
N GLY A 88 -26.56 -0.84 28.10
CA GLY A 88 -26.66 -1.02 26.65
C GLY A 88 -27.75 -2.00 26.22
N ILE A 89 -28.38 -2.76 27.12
CA ILE A 89 -29.51 -3.66 26.79
C ILE A 89 -30.80 -3.25 27.52
N ASP A 90 -30.74 -3.12 28.84
CA ASP A 90 -31.91 -2.83 29.67
C ASP A 90 -32.01 -1.34 30.03
N PHE A 91 -30.89 -0.63 30.04
CA PHE A 91 -30.80 0.81 30.25
C PHE A 91 -29.58 1.38 29.49
N PRO A 92 -29.55 2.68 29.15
CA PRO A 92 -28.45 3.26 28.39
C PRO A 92 -27.10 3.14 29.10
N THR A 93 -26.04 2.93 28.34
CA THR A 93 -24.64 3.04 28.81
C THR A 93 -24.27 4.48 29.15
N SER A 94 -23.10 4.65 29.75
CA SER A 94 -22.50 5.97 30.01
C SER A 94 -22.33 6.87 28.77
N ASP A 95 -22.17 6.32 27.57
CA ASP A 95 -22.11 7.06 26.29
C ASP A 95 -23.48 7.19 25.59
N GLY A 96 -24.56 6.77 26.25
CA GLY A 96 -25.93 6.89 25.76
C GLY A 96 -26.40 5.73 24.87
N PHE A 97 -25.56 4.71 24.64
CA PHE A 97 -25.93 3.54 23.85
C PHE A 97 -27.03 2.71 24.53
N LEU A 98 -28.11 2.44 23.79
CA LEU A 98 -29.14 1.47 24.17
C LEU A 98 -29.55 0.66 22.94
N PHE A 99 -29.27 -0.64 22.97
CA PHE A 99 -29.50 -1.53 21.85
C PHE A 99 -30.99 -1.71 21.56
N ASN A 100 -31.37 -1.30 20.36
CA ASN A 100 -32.75 -1.32 19.88
C ASN A 100 -33.01 -2.41 18.80
N GLY A 101 -32.10 -3.39 18.69
CA GLY A 101 -32.17 -4.47 17.71
C GLY A 101 -31.65 -4.13 16.31
N LYS A 102 -31.13 -2.91 16.09
CA LYS A 102 -30.57 -2.44 14.81
C LYS A 102 -29.10 -2.03 14.98
N GLY A 103 -28.43 -1.77 13.86
CA GLY A 103 -27.02 -1.32 13.87
C GLY A 103 -26.00 -2.45 14.04
N ILE A 104 -26.42 -3.72 13.97
CA ILE A 104 -25.49 -4.85 13.98
C ILE A 104 -24.65 -4.81 12.70
N THR A 105 -23.35 -4.61 12.86
CA THR A 105 -22.36 -4.59 11.77
C THR A 105 -21.67 -5.94 11.60
N GLY A 106 -21.74 -6.81 12.62
CA GLY A 106 -21.13 -8.13 12.56
C GLY A 106 -21.55 -9.04 13.70
N LYS A 107 -21.24 -10.33 13.56
CA LYS A 107 -21.39 -11.35 14.60
C LYS A 107 -20.06 -12.08 14.75
N THR A 108 -19.64 -12.26 15.99
CA THR A 108 -18.47 -13.09 16.36
C THR A 108 -18.97 -14.35 17.08
N PRO A 109 -18.10 -15.33 17.37
CA PRO A 109 -18.45 -16.45 18.24
C PRO A 109 -18.88 -16.04 19.65
N ALA A 110 -18.48 -14.86 20.13
CA ALA A 110 -18.70 -14.41 21.51
C ALA A 110 -19.81 -13.34 21.67
N GLY A 111 -20.17 -12.62 20.60
CA GLY A 111 -21.14 -11.52 20.69
C GLY A 111 -21.41 -10.78 19.39
N LEU A 112 -22.29 -9.77 19.46
CA LEU A 112 -22.65 -8.88 18.36
C LEU A 112 -21.73 -7.66 18.32
N LEU A 113 -21.38 -7.21 17.12
CA LEU A 113 -20.78 -5.91 16.86
C LEU A 113 -21.87 -4.94 16.44
N VAL A 114 -22.00 -3.82 17.14
CA VAL A 114 -23.06 -2.84 16.92
C VAL A 114 -22.46 -1.45 16.78
N ASP A 115 -22.71 -0.79 15.66
CA ASP A 115 -22.25 0.58 15.43
C ASP A 115 -23.08 1.60 16.24
N HIS A 116 -22.38 2.54 16.87
CA HIS A 116 -22.95 3.63 17.64
C HIS A 116 -22.05 4.87 17.55
N ASN A 117 -22.59 5.98 17.06
CA ASN A 117 -21.92 7.29 17.01
C ASN A 117 -20.48 7.30 16.45
N GLY A 118 -20.16 6.38 15.53
CA GLY A 118 -18.85 6.31 14.88
C GLY A 118 -17.84 5.38 15.56
N HIS A 119 -18.25 4.64 16.59
CA HIS A 119 -17.48 3.53 17.17
C HIS A 119 -18.34 2.27 17.29
N THR A 120 -17.70 1.12 17.52
CA THR A 120 -18.38 -0.18 17.57
C THR A 120 -18.49 -0.66 19.01
N HIS A 121 -19.71 -0.88 19.50
CA HIS A 121 -19.95 -1.64 20.72
C HIS A 121 -19.87 -3.13 20.48
N PHE A 122 -19.35 -3.84 21.47
CA PHE A 122 -19.45 -5.29 21.54
C PHE A 122 -20.52 -5.69 22.56
N ILE A 123 -21.50 -6.48 22.14
CA ILE A 123 -22.54 -7.04 23.00
C ILE A 123 -22.31 -8.54 23.16
N PRO A 124 -21.80 -9.01 24.32
CA PRO A 124 -21.69 -10.44 24.59
C PRO A 124 -23.05 -11.14 24.49
N TYR A 125 -23.10 -12.34 23.90
CA TYR A 125 -24.39 -13.04 23.72
C TYR A 125 -25.11 -13.34 25.05
N GLU A 126 -24.37 -13.52 26.15
CA GLU A 126 -24.97 -13.69 27.49
C GLU A 126 -25.87 -12.51 27.88
N GLN A 127 -25.58 -11.29 27.43
CA GLN A 127 -26.35 -10.10 27.78
C GLN A 127 -27.68 -10.02 27.03
N LEU A 128 -27.83 -10.78 25.95
CA LEU A 128 -29.08 -10.87 25.18
C LEU A 128 -30.06 -11.90 25.76
N ILE A 129 -29.61 -12.79 26.66
CA ILE A 129 -30.47 -13.80 27.30
C ILE A 129 -31.57 -13.12 28.12
N ARG A 130 -32.81 -13.57 27.94
CA ARG A 130 -34.05 -12.99 28.52
C ARG A 130 -34.29 -11.54 28.13
N SER A 131 -33.73 -11.07 27.02
CA SER A 131 -34.05 -9.79 26.38
C SER A 131 -34.94 -9.99 25.15
N PRO A 132 -35.61 -8.95 24.63
CA PRO A 132 -36.33 -9.03 23.34
C PRO A 132 -35.45 -9.46 22.15
N TRP A 133 -34.13 -9.40 22.32
CA TRP A 133 -33.13 -9.63 21.28
C TRP A 133 -32.44 -11.00 21.40
N GLU A 134 -32.92 -11.87 22.29
CA GLU A 134 -32.35 -13.18 22.53
C GLU A 134 -32.29 -14.09 21.28
N SER A 135 -33.19 -13.87 20.32
CA SER A 135 -33.22 -14.57 19.03
C SER A 135 -32.09 -14.19 18.08
N LEU A 136 -31.33 -13.13 18.38
CA LEU A 136 -30.18 -12.71 17.57
C LEU A 136 -28.93 -13.54 17.84
N ILE A 137 -28.94 -14.35 18.91
CA ILE A 137 -27.88 -15.30 19.24
C ILE A 137 -27.93 -16.48 18.25
N PRO A 138 -26.85 -16.75 17.50
CA PRO A 138 -26.78 -17.94 16.64
C PRO A 138 -27.00 -19.23 17.44
N ALA A 139 -27.65 -20.22 16.82
CA ALA A 139 -28.08 -21.44 17.49
C ALA A 139 -26.90 -22.23 18.10
N GLU A 140 -25.76 -22.20 17.41
CA GLU A 140 -24.50 -22.82 17.81
C GLU A 140 -23.88 -22.21 19.07
N TYR A 141 -24.13 -20.93 19.36
CA TYR A 141 -23.58 -20.22 20.54
C TYR A 141 -24.63 -20.03 21.64
N LYS A 142 -25.87 -20.42 21.37
CA LYS A 142 -27.02 -20.22 22.26
C LYS A 142 -26.81 -20.83 23.64
N LYS A 143 -26.25 -22.04 23.66
CA LYS A 143 -26.02 -22.80 24.89
C LYS A 143 -24.94 -22.18 25.77
N ASP A 144 -23.85 -21.71 25.17
CA ASP A 144 -22.75 -21.08 25.90
C ASP A 144 -23.18 -19.72 26.48
N ALA A 145 -23.98 -18.96 25.74
CA ALA A 145 -24.58 -17.71 26.22
C ALA A 145 -25.52 -17.93 27.41
N GLU A 146 -26.33 -18.99 27.40
CA GLU A 146 -27.19 -19.38 28.53
C GLU A 146 -26.38 -19.82 29.75
N ASP A 147 -25.37 -20.68 29.55
CA ASP A 147 -24.55 -21.20 30.63
C ASP A 147 -23.74 -20.06 31.31
N ALA A 148 -23.27 -19.07 30.54
CA ALA A 148 -22.66 -17.84 31.05
C ALA A 148 -23.65 -16.94 31.82
N TYR A 149 -24.84 -16.69 31.26
CA TYR A 149 -25.89 -15.86 31.90
C TYR A 149 -26.35 -16.43 33.25
N TYR A 150 -26.55 -17.76 33.35
CA TYR A 150 -26.96 -18.43 34.58
C TYR A 150 -25.80 -18.75 35.55
N GLY A 151 -24.56 -18.37 35.21
CA GLY A 151 -23.37 -18.63 36.04
C GLY A 151 -23.06 -20.13 36.20
N ARG A 152 -23.47 -20.96 35.25
CA ARG A 152 -23.23 -22.40 35.26
C ARG A 152 -21.81 -22.66 34.77
N LYS A 153 -20.86 -22.91 35.68
CA LYS A 153 -19.56 -23.45 35.30
C LYS A 153 -19.70 -24.89 34.81
N ARG A 154 -19.38 -25.15 33.55
CA ARG A 154 -18.97 -26.47 33.04
C ARG A 154 -17.64 -26.26 32.30
N GLN A 155 -16.53 -26.90 32.70
CA GLN A 155 -16.15 -28.24 32.25
C GLN A 155 -16.63 -28.50 30.83
N THR A 156 -15.81 -28.05 29.88
CA THR A 156 -15.90 -28.30 28.44
C THR A 156 -16.25 -29.77 28.17
N PRO A 157 -17.37 -30.05 27.48
CA PRO A 157 -17.53 -31.31 26.76
C PRO A 157 -16.61 -31.29 25.53
N PRO A 158 -16.06 -32.43 25.11
CA PRO A 158 -15.15 -32.49 23.99
C PRO A 158 -15.86 -32.08 22.70
N SER A 159 -15.15 -31.30 21.88
CA SER A 159 -15.39 -31.22 20.45
C SER A 159 -15.64 -32.63 19.90
N PRO A 160 -16.53 -32.84 18.90
CA PRO A 160 -16.54 -34.10 18.18
C PRO A 160 -15.09 -34.44 17.83
N ALA A 161 -14.69 -35.69 18.10
CA ALA A 161 -13.31 -36.11 17.87
C ALA A 161 -12.91 -35.65 16.47
N PRO A 162 -11.79 -34.92 16.32
CA PRO A 162 -11.34 -34.46 15.02
C PRO A 162 -11.37 -35.65 14.07
N SER A 163 -11.93 -35.48 12.89
CA SER A 163 -11.82 -36.54 11.89
C SER A 163 -10.32 -36.83 11.68
N LYS A 164 -9.96 -38.04 11.22
CA LYS A 164 -8.55 -38.34 10.92
C LYS A 164 -7.92 -37.29 9.99
N GLU A 165 -8.74 -36.68 9.15
CA GLU A 165 -8.37 -35.58 8.26
C GLU A 165 -8.10 -34.28 9.04
N ASP A 166 -8.94 -33.93 10.03
CA ASP A 166 -8.72 -32.75 10.89
C ASP A 166 -7.47 -32.89 11.77
N GLU A 167 -7.19 -34.09 12.29
CA GLU A 167 -5.94 -34.36 13.04
C GLU A 167 -4.70 -34.24 12.14
N GLU A 168 -4.79 -34.72 10.88
CA GLU A 168 -3.70 -34.64 9.92
C GLU A 168 -3.45 -33.19 9.47
N ILE A 169 -4.51 -32.43 9.22
CA ILE A 169 -4.44 -31.00 8.90
C ILE A 169 -3.80 -30.23 10.05
N ALA A 170 -4.27 -30.41 11.28
CA ALA A 170 -3.70 -29.73 12.45
C ALA A 170 -2.20 -30.06 12.63
N LYS A 171 -1.82 -31.33 12.47
CA LYS A 171 -0.40 -31.74 12.57
C LYS A 171 0.47 -31.09 11.49
N LYS A 172 0.00 -31.07 10.24
CA LYS A 172 0.75 -30.46 9.12
C LYS A 172 0.79 -28.95 9.22
N LYS A 173 -0.26 -28.32 9.76
CA LYS A 173 -0.34 -26.87 10.01
C LYS A 173 0.66 -26.43 11.09
N ALA A 174 0.70 -27.13 12.22
CA ALA A 174 1.66 -26.89 13.28
C ALA A 174 3.12 -27.09 12.82
N TYR A 175 3.37 -28.16 12.06
CA TYR A 175 4.67 -28.39 11.43
C TYR A 175 5.05 -27.24 10.49
N LEU A 176 4.14 -26.81 9.62
CA LEU A 176 4.38 -25.71 8.68
C LEU A 176 4.69 -24.39 9.40
N ALA A 177 3.91 -24.04 10.43
CA ALA A 177 4.14 -22.87 11.27
C ALA A 177 5.54 -22.88 11.90
N GLN A 178 5.94 -24.04 12.44
CA GLN A 178 7.27 -24.22 13.03
C GLN A 178 8.40 -24.05 12.01
N GLN A 179 8.25 -24.57 10.79
CA GLN A 179 9.27 -24.47 9.75
C GLN A 179 9.42 -23.05 9.19
N LEU A 180 8.32 -22.28 9.16
CA LEU A 180 8.29 -20.90 8.67
C LEU A 180 8.62 -19.86 9.74
N GLY A 181 8.63 -20.24 11.02
CA GLY A 181 8.82 -19.31 12.13
C GLY A 181 7.68 -18.29 12.27
N ILE A 182 6.47 -18.66 11.86
CA ILE A 182 5.27 -17.81 11.93
C ILE A 182 4.25 -18.42 12.89
N ASP A 183 3.33 -17.59 13.39
CA ASP A 183 2.21 -18.07 14.20
C ASP A 183 1.29 -18.97 13.35
N GLU A 184 0.87 -20.11 13.90
CA GLU A 184 -0.03 -21.06 13.23
C GLU A 184 -1.36 -20.42 12.81
N ASN A 185 -1.81 -19.38 13.51
CA ASN A 185 -3.02 -18.62 13.19
C ASN A 185 -2.89 -17.80 11.90
N LEU A 186 -1.68 -17.54 11.42
CA LEU A 186 -1.42 -16.86 10.15
C LEU A 186 -1.54 -17.80 8.93
N ILE A 187 -1.73 -19.11 9.19
CA ILE A 187 -1.91 -20.11 8.14
C ILE A 187 -3.41 -20.39 7.98
N GLU A 188 -3.95 -20.08 6.81
CA GLU A 188 -5.35 -20.31 6.46
C GLU A 188 -5.50 -21.64 5.72
N VAL A 189 -6.58 -22.39 5.97
CA VAL A 189 -6.95 -23.56 5.17
C VAL A 189 -7.91 -23.10 4.08
N ILE A 190 -7.53 -23.31 2.82
CA ILE A 190 -8.35 -22.96 1.66
C ILE A 190 -8.70 -24.22 0.86
N ASP A 191 -9.86 -24.23 0.21
CA ASP A 191 -10.25 -25.28 -0.74
C ASP A 191 -9.82 -24.88 -2.16
N THR A 192 -9.16 -25.78 -2.89
CA THR A 192 -8.74 -25.59 -4.29
C THR A 192 -9.29 -26.72 -5.16
N GLU A 193 -9.27 -26.57 -6.48
CA GLU A 193 -9.66 -27.64 -7.43
C GLU A 193 -8.84 -28.94 -7.26
N LYS A 194 -7.66 -28.86 -6.65
CA LYS A 194 -6.76 -29.99 -6.40
C LYS A 194 -6.82 -30.54 -4.96
N GLY A 195 -7.71 -30.00 -4.12
CA GLY A 195 -7.86 -30.36 -2.71
C GLY A 195 -7.53 -29.21 -1.75
N LYS A 196 -7.52 -29.49 -0.44
CA LYS A 196 -7.22 -28.49 0.60
C LYS A 196 -5.76 -28.04 0.54
N ALA A 197 -5.53 -26.74 0.69
CA ALA A 197 -4.21 -26.11 0.72
C ALA A 197 -4.07 -25.23 1.97
N PHE A 198 -2.84 -25.01 2.41
CA PHE A 198 -2.51 -23.93 3.33
C PHE A 198 -2.13 -22.68 2.54
N LEU A 199 -2.69 -21.54 2.93
CA LEU A 199 -2.27 -20.22 2.50
C LEU A 199 -1.56 -19.54 3.68
N TYR A 200 -0.35 -19.04 3.48
CA TYR A 200 0.47 -18.49 4.57
C TYR A 200 1.30 -17.29 4.10
N PRO A 201 1.60 -16.33 4.98
CA PRO A 201 2.48 -15.20 4.67
C PRO A 201 3.95 -15.65 4.61
N HIS A 202 4.70 -15.11 3.66
CA HIS A 202 6.15 -15.23 3.59
C HIS A 202 6.75 -13.95 2.99
N GLY A 203 7.57 -13.24 3.76
CA GLY A 203 8.07 -11.93 3.36
C GLY A 203 6.94 -10.90 3.22
N ASP A 204 6.81 -10.29 2.05
CA ASP A 204 5.84 -9.25 1.71
C ASP A 204 4.59 -9.77 0.97
N HIS A 205 4.46 -11.07 0.76
CA HIS A 205 3.35 -11.69 0.04
C HIS A 205 2.88 -13.00 0.71
N LYS A 206 1.86 -13.65 0.14
CA LYS A 206 1.32 -14.95 0.61
C LYS A 206 1.65 -16.06 -0.39
N HIS A 207 1.98 -17.24 0.11
CA HIS A 207 2.17 -18.48 -0.64
C HIS A 207 1.08 -19.49 -0.33
N SER A 208 0.82 -20.42 -1.24
CA SER A 208 -0.05 -21.58 -0.99
C SER A 208 0.65 -22.91 -1.27
N THR A 209 0.32 -23.94 -0.49
CA THR A 209 0.83 -25.31 -0.68
C THR A 209 -0.27 -26.33 -0.40
N LEU A 210 -0.37 -27.40 -1.20
CA LEU A 210 -1.37 -28.44 -0.96
C LEU A 210 -1.05 -29.19 0.33
N ILE A 211 -2.07 -29.46 1.16
CA ILE A 211 -1.89 -30.18 2.44
C ILE A 211 -1.40 -31.62 2.17
N SER A 212 -1.79 -32.21 1.04
CA SER A 212 -1.33 -33.54 0.61
C SER A 212 0.16 -33.58 0.25
N GLU A 213 0.79 -32.45 -0.10
CA GLU A 213 2.19 -32.36 -0.53
C GLU A 213 3.17 -32.12 0.65
N ILE A 214 2.64 -31.84 1.85
CA ILE A 214 3.47 -31.62 3.04
C ILE A 214 3.94 -32.95 3.63
N ASP A 215 5.25 -33.18 3.54
CA ASP A 215 5.95 -34.29 4.20
C ASP A 215 6.59 -33.82 5.51
N THR A 216 5.92 -34.08 6.63
CA THR A 216 6.38 -33.69 7.98
C THR A 216 7.69 -34.35 8.42
N SER A 217 8.26 -35.27 7.63
CA SER A 217 9.55 -35.93 7.93
C SER A 217 10.77 -35.23 7.30
N LYS A 218 10.56 -34.23 6.43
CA LYS A 218 11.62 -33.45 5.78
C LYS A 218 11.59 -31.99 6.29
N PRO A 219 12.59 -31.15 6.01
CA PRO A 219 12.45 -29.70 6.18
C PRO A 219 11.44 -29.12 5.19
N PHE A 220 10.62 -28.16 5.63
CA PHE A 220 9.68 -27.45 4.73
C PHE A 220 10.36 -26.20 4.20
N ASP A 221 10.38 -26.07 2.88
CA ASP A 221 10.87 -24.89 2.20
C ASP A 221 9.68 -24.19 1.53
N PRO A 222 9.26 -22.99 2.01
CA PRO A 222 8.09 -22.28 1.48
C PRO A 222 8.19 -21.92 0.01
N HIS A 223 9.40 -21.84 -0.51
CA HIS A 223 9.64 -21.59 -1.92
C HIS A 223 9.76 -22.90 -2.72
N GLY A 224 9.75 -24.06 -2.03
CA GLY A 224 10.67 -25.15 -2.38
C GLY A 224 12.10 -24.60 -2.43
N ASN A 225 13.10 -25.41 -2.79
CA ASN A 225 14.11 -24.75 -3.60
C ASN A 225 13.37 -24.43 -4.91
N PRO A 226 13.04 -23.17 -5.25
CA PRO A 226 12.32 -22.87 -6.50
C PRO A 226 13.13 -23.40 -7.69
N HIS A 227 14.45 -23.51 -7.49
CA HIS A 227 15.46 -24.06 -8.36
C HIS A 227 15.81 -25.53 -8.05
N ALA A 228 14.96 -26.25 -7.30
CA ALA A 228 15.12 -27.69 -7.07
C ALA A 228 15.20 -28.45 -8.39
N HIS A 229 14.39 -28.03 -9.36
CA HIS A 229 14.36 -28.55 -10.72
C HIS A 229 15.59 -28.10 -11.55
N ASP A 230 16.26 -27.03 -11.14
CA ASP A 230 17.44 -26.45 -11.80
C ASP A 230 18.76 -27.02 -11.27
N LYS A 231 18.72 -27.88 -10.25
CA LYS A 231 19.92 -28.39 -9.54
C LYS A 231 21.02 -28.89 -10.47
N VAL A 232 20.65 -29.55 -11.58
CA VAL A 232 21.60 -30.06 -12.58
C VAL A 232 22.25 -28.92 -13.35
N GLY A 233 21.45 -28.01 -13.92
CA GLY A 233 21.94 -26.83 -14.62
C GLY A 233 22.77 -25.90 -13.72
N MET A 234 22.36 -25.70 -12.47
CA MET A 234 23.14 -24.97 -11.47
C MET A 234 24.50 -25.63 -11.21
N ALA A 235 24.56 -26.96 -11.10
CA ALA A 235 25.83 -27.68 -10.95
C ALA A 235 26.74 -27.49 -12.18
N THR A 236 26.15 -27.44 -13.39
CA THR A 236 26.87 -27.13 -14.63
C THR A 236 27.41 -25.70 -14.64
N LEU A 237 26.65 -24.71 -14.14
CA LEU A 237 27.17 -23.35 -13.93
C LEU A 237 28.31 -23.32 -12.89
N LYS A 238 28.19 -24.04 -11.78
CA LYS A 238 29.29 -24.16 -10.79
C LYS A 238 30.55 -24.76 -11.41
N ALA A 239 30.42 -25.76 -12.29
CA ALA A 239 31.54 -26.34 -13.03
C ALA A 239 32.18 -25.35 -14.02
N LEU A 240 31.45 -24.33 -14.47
CA LEU A 240 31.98 -23.20 -15.24
C LEU A 240 32.64 -22.11 -14.38
N GLY A 241 32.60 -22.25 -13.05
CA GLY A 241 33.26 -21.36 -12.10
C GLY A 241 32.38 -20.23 -11.55
N PHE A 242 31.06 -20.27 -11.80
CA PHE A 242 30.11 -19.36 -11.16
C PHE A 242 29.92 -19.75 -9.69
N ASP A 243 29.80 -18.74 -8.82
CA ASP A 243 29.43 -18.93 -7.43
C ASP A 243 27.90 -18.94 -7.26
N ASP A 244 27.43 -19.38 -6.09
CA ASP A 244 25.99 -19.58 -5.82
C ASP A 244 25.19 -18.29 -5.98
N GLU A 245 25.73 -17.14 -5.58
CA GLU A 245 24.99 -15.88 -5.61
C GLU A 245 24.69 -15.42 -7.05
N ILE A 246 25.66 -15.49 -7.97
CA ILE A 246 25.41 -15.13 -9.37
C ILE A 246 24.60 -16.19 -10.12
N ILE A 247 24.66 -17.45 -9.68
CA ILE A 247 23.81 -18.49 -10.25
C ILE A 247 22.35 -18.11 -10.04
N GLU A 248 21.94 -17.71 -8.84
CA GLU A 248 20.57 -17.24 -8.58
C GLU A 248 20.16 -16.12 -9.54
N ASP A 249 21.06 -15.15 -9.79
CA ASP A 249 20.77 -14.04 -10.70
C ASP A 249 20.66 -14.49 -12.17
N ILE A 250 21.45 -15.49 -12.58
CA ILE A 250 21.40 -16.08 -13.93
C ILE A 250 20.09 -16.84 -14.16
N LEU A 251 19.53 -17.47 -13.13
CA LEU A 251 18.25 -18.20 -13.23
C LEU A 251 17.07 -17.26 -13.57
N HIS A 252 17.20 -15.98 -13.23
CA HIS A 252 16.22 -14.92 -13.53
C HIS A 252 16.60 -14.05 -14.74
N ALA A 253 17.66 -14.40 -15.46
CA ALA A 253 18.10 -13.65 -16.62
C ALA A 253 17.12 -13.79 -17.80
N THR A 254 17.08 -12.78 -18.68
CA THR A 254 16.36 -12.91 -19.96
C THR A 254 17.32 -13.39 -21.03
N ALA A 255 16.98 -14.50 -21.67
CA ALA A 255 17.73 -15.13 -22.75
C ALA A 255 16.78 -15.55 -23.88
N ASP A 256 17.32 -16.10 -24.97
CA ASP A 256 16.50 -16.54 -26.11
C ASP A 256 15.59 -17.73 -25.76
N THR A 257 16.00 -18.55 -24.80
CA THR A 257 15.21 -19.65 -24.21
C THR A 257 15.29 -19.63 -22.69
N PRO A 258 14.33 -20.25 -21.97
CA PRO A 258 14.43 -20.43 -20.53
C PRO A 258 15.75 -21.10 -20.10
N PHE A 259 16.11 -20.95 -18.82
CA PHE A 259 17.28 -21.58 -18.23
C PHE A 259 17.27 -23.11 -18.46
N PRO A 260 18.36 -23.71 -18.95
CA PRO A 260 18.40 -25.15 -19.22
C PRO A 260 18.64 -25.95 -17.93
N SER A 261 17.57 -26.13 -17.14
CA SER A 261 17.55 -26.73 -15.80
C SER A 261 18.24 -28.10 -15.67
N ASN A 262 18.26 -28.88 -16.75
CA ASN A 262 18.80 -30.26 -16.79
C ASN A 262 20.07 -30.41 -17.64
N GLU A 263 20.64 -29.32 -18.14
CA GLU A 263 21.82 -29.40 -19.01
C GLU A 263 23.09 -29.75 -18.23
N THR A 264 23.85 -30.70 -18.76
CA THR A 264 25.11 -31.20 -18.17
C THR A 264 26.31 -30.91 -19.05
N ASP A 265 26.10 -30.62 -20.33
CA ASP A 265 27.14 -30.28 -21.29
C ASP A 265 27.58 -28.82 -21.11
N LEU A 266 28.86 -28.64 -20.76
CA LEU A 266 29.45 -27.32 -20.54
C LEU A 266 29.46 -26.45 -21.81
N GLY A 267 29.55 -27.05 -23.00
CA GLY A 267 29.50 -26.34 -24.27
C GLY A 267 28.12 -25.78 -24.56
N LYS A 268 27.07 -26.57 -24.35
CA LYS A 268 25.68 -26.13 -24.50
C LYS A 268 25.28 -25.09 -23.46
N MET A 269 25.71 -25.24 -22.21
CA MET A 269 25.48 -24.22 -21.18
C MET A 269 26.16 -22.88 -21.55
N LYS A 270 27.41 -22.92 -22.05
CA LYS A 270 28.10 -21.72 -22.58
C LYS A 270 27.36 -21.10 -23.77
N ALA A 271 26.85 -21.92 -24.68
CA ALA A 271 26.07 -21.44 -25.82
C ALA A 271 24.80 -20.73 -25.35
N TRP A 272 24.10 -21.28 -24.33
CA TRP A 272 22.94 -20.63 -23.73
C TRP A 272 23.31 -19.32 -23.01
N LEU A 273 24.39 -19.29 -22.21
CA LEU A 273 24.88 -18.07 -21.56
C LEU A 273 25.18 -16.95 -22.57
N ALA A 274 25.67 -17.30 -23.76
CA ALA A 274 25.90 -16.33 -24.82
C ALA A 274 24.61 -15.71 -25.40
N THR A 275 23.43 -16.28 -25.13
CA THR A 275 22.12 -15.71 -25.53
C THR A 275 21.51 -14.76 -24.49
N VAL A 276 22.12 -14.66 -23.30
CA VAL A 276 21.62 -13.81 -22.22
C VAL A 276 21.72 -12.33 -22.62
N LYS A 277 20.60 -11.62 -22.53
CA LYS A 277 20.43 -10.20 -22.93
C LYS A 277 20.18 -9.27 -21.75
N TYR A 278 19.53 -9.75 -20.69
CA TYR A 278 19.26 -8.98 -19.47
C TYR A 278 19.76 -9.75 -18.26
N LEU A 279 20.50 -9.06 -17.39
CA LEU A 279 20.98 -9.61 -16.13
C LEU A 279 21.01 -8.53 -15.05
N ASN A 280 20.57 -8.85 -13.83
CA ASN A 280 20.70 -7.98 -12.67
C ASN A 280 21.43 -8.73 -11.55
N ILE A 281 22.61 -8.25 -11.17
CA ILE A 281 23.55 -8.90 -10.25
C ILE A 281 23.95 -8.01 -9.08
N GLY A 282 23.28 -6.87 -8.90
CA GLY A 282 23.69 -5.82 -8.00
C GLY A 282 23.43 -6.06 -6.50
N GLN A 283 22.62 -7.03 -6.11
CA GLN A 283 22.02 -7.06 -4.76
C GLN A 283 22.90 -7.58 -3.61
N ARG A 284 24.14 -8.05 -3.86
CA ARG A 284 24.91 -8.80 -2.85
C ARG A 284 26.35 -8.30 -2.61
N LYS A 285 27.37 -8.95 -3.15
CA LYS A 285 28.77 -8.47 -3.16
C LYS A 285 29.07 -7.79 -4.49
N ASP A 286 30.17 -7.03 -4.55
CA ASP A 286 30.65 -6.37 -5.78
C ASP A 286 30.54 -7.32 -6.99
N PRO A 287 29.54 -7.12 -7.86
CA PRO A 287 29.25 -8.07 -8.94
C PRO A 287 30.37 -8.16 -9.96
N LEU A 288 31.21 -7.13 -10.08
CA LEU A 288 32.23 -7.05 -11.14
C LEU A 288 33.51 -7.80 -10.80
N GLU A 289 33.67 -8.28 -9.55
CA GLU A 289 34.77 -9.18 -9.15
C GLU A 289 34.46 -10.66 -9.46
N ARG A 290 33.24 -10.98 -9.89
CA ARG A 290 32.77 -12.36 -10.07
C ARG A 290 33.33 -13.01 -11.33
N LYS A 291 33.56 -14.32 -11.23
CA LYS A 291 34.01 -15.15 -12.36
C LYS A 291 32.85 -15.44 -13.31
N GLY A 292 33.19 -15.78 -14.55
CA GLY A 292 32.21 -16.25 -15.55
C GLY A 292 31.45 -15.15 -16.30
N LEU A 293 31.52 -13.88 -15.90
CA LEU A 293 30.85 -12.76 -16.59
C LEU A 293 31.16 -12.70 -18.11
N HIS A 294 32.39 -13.01 -18.50
CA HIS A 294 32.83 -13.06 -19.90
C HIS A 294 32.09 -14.11 -20.77
N LEU A 295 31.36 -15.04 -20.15
CA LEU A 295 30.55 -16.05 -20.84
C LEU A 295 29.19 -15.52 -21.31
N MET A 296 28.82 -14.29 -20.94
CA MET A 296 27.60 -13.59 -21.37
C MET A 296 27.93 -12.34 -22.20
N PRO A 297 28.60 -12.49 -23.37
CA PRO A 297 29.11 -11.36 -24.15
C PRO A 297 28.03 -10.48 -24.78
N ASN A 298 26.81 -10.99 -24.95
CA ASN A 298 25.70 -10.32 -25.67
C ASN A 298 24.72 -9.59 -24.75
N LEU A 299 25.11 -9.32 -23.50
CA LEU A 299 24.31 -8.53 -22.58
C LEU A 299 24.00 -7.15 -23.16
N GLU A 300 22.71 -6.81 -23.18
CA GLU A 300 22.19 -5.51 -23.62
C GLU A 300 21.77 -4.65 -22.42
N VAL A 301 21.32 -5.27 -21.33
CA VAL A 301 20.90 -4.58 -20.10
C VAL A 301 21.56 -5.24 -18.90
N LEU A 302 22.23 -4.42 -18.07
CA LEU A 302 22.95 -4.89 -16.90
C LEU A 302 22.62 -4.03 -15.67
N GLY A 303 22.09 -4.66 -14.64
CA GLY A 303 21.95 -4.09 -13.30
C GLY A 303 23.11 -4.50 -12.39
N ILE A 304 23.82 -3.52 -11.83
CA ILE A 304 24.88 -3.71 -10.82
C ILE A 304 24.65 -2.85 -9.56
N GLY A 305 23.47 -2.26 -9.41
CA GLY A 305 23.15 -1.33 -8.32
C GLY A 305 22.99 -1.98 -6.94
N PHE A 306 23.01 -1.14 -5.90
CA PHE A 306 22.82 -1.45 -4.47
C PHE A 306 24.03 -2.08 -3.76
N THR A 307 25.16 -2.20 -4.45
CA THR A 307 26.42 -2.65 -3.84
C THR A 307 27.59 -1.76 -4.19
N PRO A 308 28.51 -1.50 -3.23
CA PRO A 308 29.73 -0.75 -3.50
C PRO A 308 30.57 -1.43 -4.59
N ILE A 309 30.89 -0.69 -5.65
CA ILE A 309 31.77 -1.14 -6.74
C ILE A 309 33.17 -0.60 -6.51
N LYS A 310 34.15 -1.49 -6.30
CA LYS A 310 35.55 -1.11 -6.10
C LYS A 310 36.21 -0.68 -7.41
N ASN A 311 35.91 -1.40 -8.48
CA ASN A 311 36.46 -1.14 -9.81
C ASN A 311 35.39 -1.34 -10.88
N ILE A 312 34.98 -0.26 -11.53
CA ILE A 312 33.94 -0.28 -12.56
C ILE A 312 34.43 -0.83 -13.91
N ARG A 313 35.75 -0.84 -14.17
CA ARG A 313 36.31 -1.19 -15.50
C ARG A 313 35.96 -2.58 -16.03
N PRO A 314 35.71 -3.65 -15.23
CA PRO A 314 35.25 -4.92 -15.77
C PRO A 314 33.93 -4.83 -16.55
N VAL A 315 33.11 -3.81 -16.34
CA VAL A 315 31.88 -3.58 -17.14
C VAL A 315 32.17 -3.42 -18.64
N LEU A 316 33.39 -2.99 -18.98
CA LEU A 316 33.83 -2.75 -20.36
C LEU A 316 33.93 -4.04 -21.20
N GLN A 317 33.82 -5.22 -20.59
CA GLN A 317 33.77 -6.48 -21.33
C GLN A 317 32.46 -6.64 -22.12
N PHE A 318 31.37 -5.99 -21.70
CA PHE A 318 30.05 -6.08 -22.32
C PHE A 318 29.92 -5.10 -23.49
N LYS A 319 30.41 -5.51 -24.66
CA LYS A 319 30.51 -4.65 -25.86
C LYS A 319 29.18 -4.31 -26.53
N HIS A 320 28.11 -5.00 -26.17
CA HIS A 320 26.76 -4.80 -26.72
C HIS A 320 25.81 -4.11 -25.74
N LEU A 321 26.32 -3.62 -24.60
CA LEU A 321 25.50 -3.06 -23.55
C LEU A 321 24.83 -1.76 -24.02
N LYS A 322 23.50 -1.73 -23.92
CA LYS A 322 22.63 -0.59 -24.22
C LYS A 322 22.17 0.12 -22.96
N GLN A 323 22.00 -0.61 -21.85
CA GLN A 323 21.57 -0.03 -20.59
C GLN A 323 22.41 -0.52 -19.41
N LEU A 324 22.82 0.41 -18.56
CA LEU A 324 23.63 0.15 -17.39
C LEU A 324 22.99 0.81 -16.16
N TRP A 325 22.58 0.00 -15.18
CA TRP A 325 21.93 0.48 -13.97
C TRP A 325 22.82 0.31 -12.75
N MET A 326 23.25 1.43 -12.17
CA MET A 326 24.30 1.50 -11.14
C MET A 326 23.85 2.31 -9.91
N THR A 327 22.57 2.23 -9.58
CA THR A 327 22.02 2.90 -8.39
C THR A 327 22.80 2.52 -7.14
N LYS A 328 23.18 3.48 -6.29
CA LYS A 328 23.83 3.22 -4.99
C LYS A 328 25.05 2.28 -5.07
N THR A 329 25.98 2.58 -5.99
CA THR A 329 27.23 1.83 -6.18
C THR A 329 28.47 2.53 -5.63
N GLY A 330 28.37 3.83 -5.33
CA GLY A 330 29.51 4.66 -4.91
C GLY A 330 30.46 5.04 -6.06
N VAL A 331 30.15 4.65 -7.30
CA VAL A 331 30.91 5.07 -8.49
C VAL A 331 30.64 6.55 -8.73
N THR A 332 31.70 7.35 -8.78
CA THR A 332 31.63 8.80 -9.03
C THR A 332 32.43 9.26 -10.24
N ASN A 333 33.32 8.41 -10.76
CA ASN A 333 34.06 8.67 -12.01
C ASN A 333 33.45 7.87 -13.18
N TYR A 334 32.92 8.60 -14.16
CA TYR A 334 32.21 8.07 -15.32
C TYR A 334 33.00 8.14 -16.64
N ASP A 335 34.31 8.34 -16.60
CA ASP A 335 35.14 8.39 -17.82
C ASP A 335 35.11 7.09 -18.65
N PHE A 336 34.85 5.95 -18.00
CA PHE A 336 34.77 4.64 -18.65
C PHE A 336 33.62 4.57 -19.68
N LEU A 337 32.59 5.41 -19.55
CA LEU A 337 31.49 5.44 -20.50
C LEU A 337 31.94 5.83 -21.92
N LYS A 338 33.08 6.52 -22.08
CA LYS A 338 33.69 6.83 -23.41
C LYS A 338 34.05 5.57 -24.19
N GLU A 339 34.24 4.46 -23.49
CA GLU A 339 34.56 3.16 -24.05
C GLU A 339 33.29 2.29 -24.28
N MET A 340 32.09 2.86 -24.09
CA MET A 340 30.78 2.20 -24.23
C MET A 340 29.85 2.95 -25.20
N PRO A 341 30.19 3.05 -26.49
CA PRO A 341 29.48 3.90 -27.45
C PRO A 341 28.04 3.45 -27.77
N THR A 342 27.67 2.22 -27.42
CA THR A 342 26.33 1.63 -27.62
C THR A 342 25.34 1.99 -26.52
N LEU A 343 25.79 2.66 -25.46
CA LEU A 343 24.94 2.93 -24.30
C LEU A 343 23.88 3.98 -24.63
N GLU A 344 22.63 3.61 -24.40
CA GLU A 344 21.43 4.43 -24.60
C GLU A 344 20.71 4.71 -23.26
N GLY A 345 20.94 3.91 -22.22
CA GLY A 345 20.32 4.05 -20.91
C GLY A 345 21.33 4.01 -19.77
N LEU A 346 21.21 4.96 -18.84
CA LEU A 346 22.10 5.07 -17.70
C LEU A 346 21.31 5.41 -16.43
N ASP A 347 21.45 4.57 -15.40
CA ASP A 347 20.99 4.89 -14.04
C ASP A 347 22.18 5.05 -13.09
N ILE A 348 22.29 6.24 -12.52
CA ILE A 348 23.35 6.71 -11.62
C ILE A 348 22.75 7.26 -10.32
N SER A 349 21.52 6.86 -9.99
CA SER A 349 20.80 7.32 -8.79
C SER A 349 21.56 6.97 -7.51
N GLN A 350 21.43 7.79 -6.46
CA GLN A 350 22.00 7.55 -5.13
C GLN A 350 23.51 7.30 -5.09
N ASN A 351 24.30 7.97 -5.95
CA ASN A 351 25.76 7.87 -5.97
C ASN A 351 26.47 9.12 -5.40
N GLY A 352 25.72 10.06 -4.82
CA GLY A 352 26.28 11.29 -4.24
C GLY A 352 26.79 12.28 -5.30
N ILE A 353 26.24 12.23 -6.51
CA ILE A 353 26.65 13.05 -7.65
C ILE A 353 26.14 14.48 -7.46
N SER A 354 26.94 15.46 -7.87
CA SER A 354 26.52 16.86 -7.97
C SER A 354 26.84 17.48 -9.34
N ASP A 355 27.84 16.96 -10.05
CA ASP A 355 28.24 17.42 -11.38
C ASP A 355 27.85 16.39 -12.46
N LEU A 356 27.04 16.84 -13.42
CA LEU A 356 26.61 16.07 -14.60
C LEU A 356 27.44 16.39 -15.85
N SER A 357 28.55 17.14 -15.73
CA SER A 357 29.32 17.63 -16.88
C SER A 357 29.80 16.52 -17.81
N PHE A 358 30.04 15.30 -17.30
CA PHE A 358 30.41 14.13 -18.09
C PHE A 358 29.32 13.71 -19.09
N LEU A 359 28.04 13.97 -18.83
CA LEU A 359 26.93 13.57 -19.71
C LEU A 359 27.00 14.21 -21.10
N LYS A 360 27.65 15.36 -21.24
CA LYS A 360 27.79 16.05 -22.54
C LYS A 360 28.50 15.19 -23.60
N ASP A 361 29.34 14.25 -23.16
CA ASP A 361 30.13 13.39 -24.03
C ASP A 361 29.34 12.13 -24.49
N TYR A 362 28.08 11.96 -24.04
CA TYR A 362 27.23 10.78 -24.31
C TYR A 362 25.88 11.14 -24.97
N PRO A 363 25.87 11.79 -26.15
CA PRO A 363 24.64 12.29 -26.79
C PRO A 363 23.69 11.18 -27.30
N ASN A 364 24.11 9.91 -27.25
CA ASN A 364 23.29 8.76 -27.64
C ASN A 364 22.29 8.35 -26.55
N LEU A 365 22.42 8.87 -25.32
CA LEU A 365 21.54 8.54 -24.22
C LEU A 365 20.09 8.95 -24.52
N LYS A 366 19.19 7.98 -24.39
CA LYS A 366 17.73 8.08 -24.46
C LYS A 366 17.10 8.05 -23.08
N THR A 367 17.73 7.37 -22.11
CA THR A 367 17.23 7.27 -20.74
C THR A 367 18.31 7.66 -19.75
N VAL A 368 18.01 8.60 -18.86
CA VAL A 368 18.88 8.98 -17.74
C VAL A 368 18.07 8.99 -16.44
N ALA A 369 18.54 8.24 -15.45
CA ALA A 369 18.06 8.32 -14.08
C ALA A 369 19.22 8.74 -13.16
N ALA A 370 19.01 9.78 -12.36
CA ALA A 370 19.98 10.27 -11.38
C ALA A 370 19.28 10.74 -10.09
N ALA A 371 18.26 10.00 -9.67
CA ALA A 371 17.47 10.32 -8.49
C ALA A 371 18.28 10.22 -7.18
N GLY A 372 17.91 10.96 -6.15
CA GLY A 372 18.52 10.85 -4.82
C GLY A 372 20.01 11.23 -4.79
N ASN A 373 20.35 12.28 -5.53
CA ASN A 373 21.71 12.84 -5.61
C ASN A 373 21.71 14.29 -5.05
N ASN A 374 22.82 15.00 -5.21
CA ASN A 374 22.97 16.41 -4.80
C ASN A 374 23.05 17.34 -6.02
N ILE A 375 22.30 17.05 -7.08
CA ILE A 375 22.35 17.78 -8.34
C ILE A 375 21.53 19.07 -8.21
N SER A 376 22.09 20.18 -8.68
CA SER A 376 21.39 21.47 -8.78
C SER A 376 21.52 22.07 -10.18
N ASN A 377 22.65 21.85 -10.84
CA ASN A 377 22.91 22.29 -12.21
C ASN A 377 22.74 21.14 -13.21
N ILE A 378 21.73 21.28 -14.08
CA ILE A 378 21.45 20.30 -15.14
C ILE A 378 21.77 20.82 -16.55
N ALA A 379 22.49 21.94 -16.67
CA ALA A 379 22.90 22.50 -17.97
C ALA A 379 23.54 21.48 -18.95
N PRO A 380 24.37 20.51 -18.49
CA PRO A 380 24.93 19.48 -19.37
C PRO A 380 23.89 18.65 -20.14
N LEU A 381 22.68 18.47 -19.60
CA LEU A 381 21.60 17.71 -20.26
C LEU A 381 21.14 18.33 -21.58
N ALA A 382 21.38 19.63 -21.81
CA ALA A 382 21.01 20.31 -23.04
C ALA A 382 21.64 19.68 -24.30
N GLN A 383 22.72 18.90 -24.15
CA GLN A 383 23.41 18.19 -25.25
C GLN A 383 22.77 16.82 -25.59
N LEU A 384 21.93 16.27 -24.71
CA LEU A 384 21.33 14.94 -24.89
C LEU A 384 20.07 14.99 -25.77
N LYS A 385 20.23 15.35 -27.06
CA LYS A 385 19.10 15.58 -27.98
C LYS A 385 18.22 14.35 -28.24
N ASN A 386 18.73 13.16 -27.95
CA ASN A 386 17.99 11.90 -28.06
C ASN A 386 17.27 11.51 -26.77
N LEU A 387 17.32 12.31 -25.71
CA LEU A 387 16.73 11.97 -24.42
C LEU A 387 15.19 11.86 -24.52
N GLU A 388 14.69 10.69 -24.13
CA GLU A 388 13.27 10.31 -24.14
C GLU A 388 12.71 10.17 -22.73
N SER A 389 13.50 9.67 -21.78
CA SER A 389 13.09 9.47 -20.39
C SER A 389 14.12 10.05 -19.42
N LEU A 390 13.66 10.84 -18.46
CA LEU A 390 14.49 11.51 -17.48
C LEU A 390 13.90 11.40 -16.08
N ASN A 391 14.66 10.84 -15.13
CA ASN A 391 14.34 10.90 -13.71
C ASN A 391 15.45 11.65 -12.96
N LEU A 392 15.08 12.75 -12.30
CA LEU A 392 15.94 13.55 -11.43
C LEU A 392 15.29 13.81 -10.07
N ASP A 393 14.47 12.89 -9.58
CA ASP A 393 13.77 13.02 -8.30
C ASP A 393 14.75 13.18 -7.13
N TYR A 394 14.31 13.79 -6.04
CA TYR A 394 15.10 13.93 -4.80
C TYR A 394 16.48 14.55 -5.06
N ASN A 395 16.47 15.77 -5.62
CA ASN A 395 17.66 16.58 -5.88
C ASN A 395 17.41 18.03 -5.41
N ASN A 396 18.32 18.95 -5.76
CA ASN A 396 18.25 20.37 -5.41
C ASN A 396 18.06 21.26 -6.65
N ILE A 397 17.27 20.80 -7.63
CA ILE A 397 17.08 21.48 -8.92
C ILE A 397 16.01 22.57 -8.78
N SER A 398 16.30 23.76 -9.29
CA SER A 398 15.35 24.89 -9.36
C SER A 398 15.20 25.46 -10.77
N ASP A 399 16.24 25.35 -11.60
CA ASP A 399 16.24 25.77 -13.01
C ASP A 399 16.31 24.55 -13.92
N ILE A 400 15.35 24.46 -14.84
CA ILE A 400 15.26 23.38 -15.83
C ILE A 400 15.36 23.86 -17.29
N VAL A 401 15.89 25.07 -17.53
CA VAL A 401 16.03 25.66 -18.88
C VAL A 401 16.78 24.74 -19.86
N ALA A 402 17.68 23.90 -19.35
CA ALA A 402 18.42 22.90 -20.13
C ALA A 402 17.50 21.93 -20.90
N LEU A 403 16.27 21.71 -20.42
CA LEU A 403 15.31 20.80 -21.03
C LEU A 403 14.59 21.40 -22.24
N THR A 404 14.64 22.71 -22.45
CA THR A 404 13.84 23.45 -23.46
C THR A 404 13.92 22.82 -24.85
N HIS A 405 15.13 22.48 -25.30
CA HIS A 405 15.38 21.96 -26.66
C HIS A 405 15.50 20.43 -26.73
N LEU A 406 15.04 19.70 -25.71
CA LEU A 406 14.96 18.24 -25.72
C LEU A 406 13.57 17.82 -26.20
N SER A 407 13.39 17.75 -27.52
CA SER A 407 12.08 17.59 -28.17
C SER A 407 11.52 16.16 -28.12
N ARG A 408 12.38 15.17 -27.84
CA ARG A 408 12.02 13.74 -27.77
C ARG A 408 11.59 13.26 -26.39
N LEU A 409 11.57 14.14 -25.38
CA LEU A 409 11.15 13.77 -24.04
C LEU A 409 9.70 13.27 -24.04
N LYS A 410 9.52 12.05 -23.55
CA LYS A 410 8.25 11.32 -23.40
C LYS A 410 7.80 11.25 -21.96
N ALA A 411 8.75 11.03 -21.05
CA ALA A 411 8.51 10.94 -19.61
C ALA A 411 9.57 11.73 -18.83
N VAL A 412 9.12 12.56 -17.89
CA VAL A 412 9.99 13.35 -17.02
C VAL A 412 9.52 13.25 -15.57
N SER A 413 10.43 12.94 -14.66
CA SER A 413 10.22 12.96 -13.22
C SER A 413 11.20 13.93 -12.56
N LEU A 414 10.66 14.91 -11.84
CA LEU A 414 11.38 15.97 -11.11
C LEU A 414 10.76 16.15 -9.71
N GLU A 415 10.28 15.06 -9.11
CA GLU A 415 9.66 15.10 -7.79
C GLU A 415 10.71 15.44 -6.72
N TYR A 416 10.28 16.03 -5.61
CA TYR A 416 11.17 16.39 -4.49
C TYR A 416 12.37 17.25 -4.94
N ASN A 417 12.07 18.39 -5.55
CA ASN A 417 13.04 19.40 -5.99
C ASN A 417 12.58 20.79 -5.50
N GLN A 418 13.11 21.86 -6.11
CA GLN A 418 12.86 23.25 -5.73
C GLN A 418 12.36 24.08 -6.92
N LEU A 419 11.58 23.46 -7.80
CA LEU A 419 11.08 24.10 -9.02
C LEU A 419 10.09 25.22 -8.71
N GLN A 420 10.16 26.27 -9.55
CA GLN A 420 9.21 27.39 -9.56
C GLN A 420 8.54 27.54 -10.93
N ASP A 421 9.29 27.29 -12.01
CA ASP A 421 8.87 27.44 -13.39
C ASP A 421 9.09 26.13 -14.15
N VAL A 422 8.09 25.68 -14.91
CA VAL A 422 8.14 24.47 -15.76
C VAL A 422 7.91 24.76 -17.25
N SER A 423 8.05 26.01 -17.67
CA SER A 423 7.90 26.45 -19.05
C SER A 423 8.85 25.74 -20.02
N ALA A 424 10.04 25.31 -19.57
CA ALA A 424 10.98 24.50 -20.34
C ALA A 424 10.42 23.13 -20.77
N LEU A 425 9.34 22.67 -20.13
CA LEU A 425 8.61 21.44 -20.48
C LEU A 425 7.46 21.67 -21.46
N SER A 426 7.17 22.92 -21.82
CA SER A 426 6.10 23.28 -22.74
C SER A 426 6.41 22.90 -24.18
N GLN A 427 5.35 22.68 -24.98
CA GLN A 427 5.43 22.44 -26.43
C GLN A 427 6.28 21.22 -26.84
N LYS A 428 6.40 20.23 -25.96
CA LYS A 428 7.02 18.94 -26.27
C LYS A 428 5.97 18.03 -26.90
N ALA A 429 6.17 17.70 -28.17
CA ALA A 429 5.19 16.92 -28.95
C ALA A 429 5.02 15.47 -28.44
N GLU A 430 6.06 14.92 -27.83
CA GLU A 430 6.09 13.52 -27.38
C GLU A 430 5.86 13.35 -25.86
N LEU A 431 5.80 14.44 -25.08
CA LEU A 431 5.71 14.37 -23.62
C LEU A 431 4.30 13.96 -23.17
N THR A 432 4.16 12.73 -22.70
CA THR A 432 2.88 12.17 -22.22
C THR A 432 2.83 12.00 -20.70
N LYS A 433 3.99 11.88 -20.03
CA LYS A 433 4.06 11.66 -18.57
C LYS A 433 4.95 12.68 -17.88
N LEU A 434 4.42 13.29 -16.81
CA LEU A 434 5.14 14.30 -16.05
C LEU A 434 4.86 14.17 -14.55
N PHE A 435 5.91 14.01 -13.75
CA PHE A 435 5.81 13.87 -12.30
C PHE A 435 6.57 15.02 -11.62
N LEU A 436 5.83 15.86 -10.88
CA LEU A 436 6.30 17.15 -10.33
C LEU A 436 6.00 17.31 -8.83
N SER A 437 5.54 16.26 -8.16
CA SER A 437 5.16 16.34 -6.75
C SER A 437 6.29 16.85 -5.86
N HIS A 438 5.94 17.43 -4.71
CA HIS A 438 6.89 17.96 -3.73
C HIS A 438 7.81 19.07 -4.29
N ASN A 439 7.26 19.98 -5.08
CA ASN A 439 7.89 21.25 -5.46
C ASN A 439 7.11 22.42 -4.85
N PRO A 440 7.39 22.84 -3.60
CA PRO A 440 6.48 23.67 -2.80
C PRO A 440 6.28 25.11 -3.30
N ASN A 441 7.12 25.58 -4.23
CA ASN A 441 7.05 26.92 -4.82
C ASN A 441 6.64 26.90 -6.30
N LEU A 442 6.16 25.76 -6.80
CA LEU A 442 5.84 25.56 -8.21
C LEU A 442 4.65 26.43 -8.66
N ASP A 443 4.85 27.22 -9.72
CA ASP A 443 3.77 27.78 -10.51
C ASP A 443 3.45 26.86 -11.70
N ILE A 444 2.47 25.98 -11.48
CA ILE A 444 2.03 25.03 -12.52
C ILE A 444 1.41 25.73 -13.75
N ASN A 445 0.99 26.99 -13.65
CA ASN A 445 0.38 27.71 -14.78
C ASN A 445 1.38 28.03 -15.90
N THR A 446 2.68 27.89 -15.63
CA THR A 446 3.74 27.98 -16.65
C THR A 446 3.74 26.79 -17.61
N LEU A 447 3.08 25.68 -17.26
CA LEU A 447 3.02 24.47 -18.07
C LEU A 447 2.07 24.62 -19.25
N LYS A 448 2.57 24.38 -20.47
CA LYS A 448 1.77 24.34 -21.71
C LYS A 448 2.14 23.10 -22.53
N ALA A 449 1.65 21.95 -22.09
CA ALA A 449 1.96 20.64 -22.66
C ALA A 449 0.66 19.98 -23.17
N SER A 450 0.36 20.19 -24.45
CA SER A 450 -0.91 19.79 -25.07
C SER A 450 -1.06 18.29 -25.28
N HIS A 451 0.02 17.51 -25.24
CA HIS A 451 0.02 16.05 -25.40
C HIS A 451 0.16 15.31 -24.08
N LEU A 452 0.19 16.03 -22.96
CA LEU A 452 0.36 15.43 -21.64
C LEU A 452 -0.88 14.63 -21.25
N GLU A 453 -0.68 13.37 -20.85
CA GLU A 453 -1.75 12.42 -20.50
C GLU A 453 -1.79 12.15 -19.00
N GLU A 454 -0.63 12.13 -18.34
CA GLU A 454 -0.46 11.79 -16.92
C GLU A 454 0.36 12.89 -16.21
N LEU A 455 -0.20 13.45 -15.14
CA LEU A 455 0.44 14.47 -14.31
C LEU A 455 0.27 14.18 -12.81
N THR A 456 1.39 14.15 -12.07
CA THR A 456 1.38 14.26 -10.60
C THR A 456 1.99 15.59 -10.18
N VAL A 457 1.30 16.30 -9.28
CA VAL A 457 1.76 17.57 -8.70
C VAL A 457 1.28 17.66 -7.25
N ASP A 458 1.44 16.56 -6.52
CA ASP A 458 1.06 16.47 -5.11
C ASP A 458 1.98 17.38 -4.27
N ASN A 459 1.48 17.90 -3.15
CA ASN A 459 2.29 18.67 -2.18
C ASN A 459 3.10 19.83 -2.80
N SER A 460 2.53 20.52 -3.78
CA SER A 460 3.25 21.52 -4.60
C SER A 460 2.60 22.91 -4.56
N ASN A 461 1.76 23.18 -3.54
CA ASN A 461 1.18 24.49 -3.25
C ASN A 461 0.29 25.07 -4.36
N VAL A 462 -0.29 24.21 -5.20
CA VAL A 462 -1.17 24.61 -6.29
C VAL A 462 -2.52 25.12 -5.74
N ARG A 463 -3.05 26.20 -6.34
CA ARG A 463 -4.24 26.91 -5.86
C ARG A 463 -5.42 26.92 -6.82
N SER A 464 -5.20 26.69 -8.12
CA SER A 464 -6.26 26.65 -9.12
C SER A 464 -5.99 25.60 -10.21
N LEU A 465 -7.04 25.27 -10.96
CA LEU A 465 -7.01 24.34 -12.08
C LEU A 465 -6.88 25.05 -13.45
N ASP A 466 -6.48 26.32 -13.48
CA ASP A 466 -6.44 27.12 -14.71
C ASP A 466 -5.50 26.56 -15.79
N PHE A 467 -4.42 25.89 -15.36
CA PHE A 467 -3.46 25.24 -16.25
C PHE A 467 -4.11 24.17 -17.16
N LEU A 468 -5.24 23.57 -16.76
CA LEU A 468 -5.96 22.58 -17.56
C LEU A 468 -6.37 23.11 -18.94
N LYS A 469 -6.58 24.43 -19.10
CA LYS A 469 -6.84 25.08 -20.40
C LYS A 469 -5.70 24.88 -21.40
N SER A 470 -4.46 24.73 -20.90
CA SER A 470 -3.24 24.55 -21.70
C SER A 470 -2.78 23.08 -21.74
N ASN A 471 -3.49 22.18 -21.06
CA ASN A 471 -3.17 20.74 -20.96
C ASN A 471 -4.43 19.86 -21.23
N PRO A 472 -5.10 20.02 -22.39
CA PRO A 472 -6.43 19.46 -22.62
C PRO A 472 -6.48 17.92 -22.71
N ASN A 473 -5.35 17.26 -22.94
CA ASN A 473 -5.28 15.80 -23.15
C ASN A 473 -5.00 14.98 -21.88
N LEU A 474 -4.95 15.63 -20.71
CA LEU A 474 -4.79 14.91 -19.45
C LEU A 474 -5.93 13.90 -19.26
N THR A 475 -5.55 12.66 -18.94
CA THR A 475 -6.45 11.55 -18.61
C THR A 475 -6.37 11.19 -17.13
N THR A 476 -5.18 11.35 -16.53
CA THR A 476 -4.91 11.10 -15.12
C THR A 476 -4.21 12.29 -14.49
N LEU A 477 -4.76 12.77 -13.37
CA LEU A 477 -4.22 13.89 -12.62
C LEU A 477 -4.25 13.62 -11.12
N SER A 478 -3.10 13.77 -10.46
CA SER A 478 -2.98 13.78 -9.01
C SER A 478 -2.49 15.14 -8.52
N MET A 479 -3.21 15.71 -7.55
CA MET A 479 -2.94 17.00 -6.91
C MET A 479 -3.23 16.96 -5.41
N ASN A 480 -2.90 15.86 -4.74
CA ASN A 480 -3.13 15.71 -3.31
C ASN A 480 -2.26 16.69 -2.49
N GLY A 481 -2.73 17.10 -1.30
CA GLY A 481 -1.91 17.93 -0.40
C GLY A 481 -1.62 19.33 -0.94
N ASN A 482 -2.51 19.89 -1.75
CA ASN A 482 -2.39 21.23 -2.33
C ASN A 482 -3.30 22.24 -1.58
N ARG A 483 -3.59 23.39 -2.19
CA ARG A 483 -4.40 24.48 -1.61
C ARG A 483 -5.58 24.86 -2.51
N LEU A 484 -6.13 23.88 -3.24
CA LEU A 484 -7.34 24.09 -4.05
C LEU A 484 -8.52 24.39 -3.12
N THR A 485 -9.30 25.43 -3.43
CA THR A 485 -10.53 25.77 -2.69
C THR A 485 -11.81 25.44 -3.47
N SER A 486 -11.67 25.13 -4.76
CA SER A 486 -12.76 24.89 -5.71
C SER A 486 -12.29 23.96 -6.82
N LEU A 487 -13.25 23.28 -7.46
CA LEU A 487 -13.06 22.49 -8.68
C LEU A 487 -13.28 23.31 -9.97
N THR A 488 -13.56 24.61 -9.87
CA THR A 488 -13.76 25.48 -11.04
C THR A 488 -12.57 25.40 -12.00
N GLY A 489 -12.85 25.22 -13.28
CA GLY A 489 -11.86 25.02 -14.34
C GLY A 489 -11.73 23.56 -14.77
N ILE A 490 -12.15 22.59 -13.94
CA ILE A 490 -12.10 21.16 -14.30
C ILE A 490 -12.99 20.81 -15.50
N GLU A 491 -14.04 21.59 -15.76
CA GLU A 491 -14.97 21.38 -16.87
C GLU A 491 -14.31 21.46 -18.25
N VAL A 492 -13.13 22.08 -18.37
CA VAL A 492 -12.39 22.20 -19.65
C VAL A 492 -11.63 20.91 -20.00
N ALA A 493 -11.33 20.06 -19.01
CA ALA A 493 -10.56 18.83 -19.19
C ALA A 493 -11.48 17.70 -19.68
N LYS A 494 -11.74 17.67 -20.99
CA LYS A 494 -12.70 16.75 -21.64
C LYS A 494 -12.23 15.31 -21.77
N ASN A 495 -10.95 15.05 -21.52
CA ASN A 495 -10.35 13.71 -21.58
C ASN A 495 -9.99 13.16 -20.20
N LEU A 496 -10.20 13.93 -19.12
CA LEU A 496 -9.80 13.56 -17.78
C LEU A 496 -10.70 12.44 -17.25
N VAL A 497 -10.13 11.29 -16.92
CA VAL A 497 -10.83 10.09 -16.45
C VAL A 497 -10.67 9.93 -14.94
N THR A 498 -9.47 10.19 -14.42
CA THR A 498 -9.14 10.05 -13.00
C THR A 498 -8.55 11.35 -12.47
N PHE A 499 -9.14 11.87 -11.40
CA PHE A 499 -8.65 13.04 -10.69
C PHE A 499 -8.60 12.79 -9.19
N SER A 500 -7.42 12.96 -8.60
CA SER A 500 -7.20 12.89 -7.16
C SER A 500 -6.78 14.27 -6.65
N ALA A 501 -7.55 14.83 -5.72
CA ALA A 501 -7.26 16.09 -5.03
C ALA A 501 -7.61 15.96 -3.54
N ASN A 502 -7.20 14.85 -2.93
CA ASN A 502 -7.32 14.66 -1.50
C ASN A 502 -6.50 15.70 -0.73
N GLN A 503 -6.83 15.96 0.53
CA GLN A 503 -6.06 16.86 1.40
C GLN A 503 -5.87 18.26 0.79
N ASN A 504 -6.98 18.87 0.36
CA ASN A 504 -7.06 20.25 -0.14
C ASN A 504 -8.08 21.04 0.71
N ASN A 505 -8.44 22.25 0.29
CA ASN A 505 -9.43 23.11 0.95
C ASN A 505 -10.75 23.23 0.14
N ILE A 506 -11.06 22.21 -0.67
CA ILE A 506 -12.22 22.25 -1.59
C ILE A 506 -13.50 22.19 -0.76
N ASN A 507 -14.35 23.20 -0.89
CA ASN A 507 -15.57 23.33 -0.07
C ASN A 507 -16.88 23.17 -0.86
N SER A 508 -16.80 23.06 -2.20
CA SER A 508 -17.95 22.83 -3.07
C SER A 508 -17.57 21.96 -4.28
N LEU A 509 -18.49 21.11 -4.72
CA LEU A 509 -18.39 20.40 -6.00
C LEU A 509 -18.91 21.24 -7.18
N THR A 510 -19.48 22.41 -6.92
CA THR A 510 -20.07 23.24 -7.97
C THR A 510 -18.99 23.77 -8.93
N ILE A 511 -19.23 23.61 -10.22
CA ILE A 511 -18.39 24.08 -11.33
C ILE A 511 -19.21 24.96 -12.29
N GLN A 512 -18.56 25.64 -13.25
CA GLN A 512 -19.24 26.58 -14.16
C GLN A 512 -19.97 25.92 -15.34
N GLY A 513 -19.91 24.59 -15.47
CA GLY A 513 -20.51 23.85 -16.58
C GLY A 513 -20.77 22.39 -16.24
N THR A 514 -20.43 21.50 -17.17
CA THR A 514 -20.55 20.05 -17.00
C THR A 514 -19.22 19.39 -17.30
N GLN A 515 -18.78 18.51 -16.39
CA GLN A 515 -17.67 17.61 -16.58
C GLN A 515 -18.22 16.27 -17.13
N THR A 516 -17.73 15.85 -18.29
CA THR A 516 -18.33 14.78 -19.10
C THR A 516 -17.50 13.50 -19.22
N SER A 517 -16.30 13.44 -18.65
CA SER A 517 -15.34 12.33 -18.86
C SER A 517 -14.82 11.70 -17.58
N LEU A 518 -14.91 12.41 -16.46
CA LEU A 518 -14.30 12.04 -15.19
C LEU A 518 -15.12 10.92 -14.54
N LYS A 519 -14.51 9.76 -14.41
CA LYS A 519 -15.10 8.56 -13.82
C LYS A 519 -14.73 8.42 -12.34
N ASN A 520 -13.50 8.78 -11.99
CA ASN A 520 -12.96 8.60 -10.65
C ASN A 520 -12.54 9.96 -10.06
N LEU A 521 -13.19 10.36 -8.97
CA LEU A 521 -12.91 11.62 -8.27
C LEU A 521 -12.58 11.35 -6.81
N GLY A 522 -11.32 11.61 -6.43
CA GLY A 522 -10.84 11.54 -5.05
C GLY A 522 -10.76 12.93 -4.41
N LEU A 523 -11.54 13.16 -3.37
CA LEU A 523 -11.65 14.42 -2.62
C LEU A 523 -11.67 14.17 -1.10
N GLY A 524 -11.04 13.08 -0.65
CA GLY A 524 -10.83 12.81 0.77
C GLY A 524 -10.15 13.98 1.48
N GLU A 525 -10.49 14.22 2.74
CA GLU A 525 -9.87 15.24 3.59
C GLU A 525 -9.93 16.66 2.98
N ASN A 526 -11.11 17.03 2.49
CA ASN A 526 -11.44 18.39 2.04
C ASN A 526 -12.45 19.07 2.98
N GLU A 527 -13.00 20.23 2.58
CA GLU A 527 -13.90 21.06 3.38
C GLU A 527 -15.36 21.03 2.86
N LEU A 528 -15.73 20.00 2.10
CA LEU A 528 -17.07 19.84 1.53
C LEU A 528 -18.14 19.81 2.63
N LYS A 529 -19.20 20.61 2.47
CA LYS A 529 -20.35 20.63 3.39
C LYS A 529 -21.49 19.72 2.93
N ASN A 530 -21.59 19.48 1.63
CA ASN A 530 -22.58 18.64 0.99
C ASN A 530 -22.06 18.20 -0.39
N LEU A 531 -22.90 17.49 -1.15
CA LEU A 531 -22.59 17.04 -2.51
C LEU A 531 -23.27 17.90 -3.59
N GLU A 532 -23.67 19.13 -3.26
CA GLU A 532 -24.27 20.04 -4.24
C GLU A 532 -23.28 20.33 -5.38
N GLY A 533 -23.75 20.16 -6.63
CA GLY A 533 -22.92 20.23 -7.83
C GLY A 533 -22.45 18.87 -8.36
N VAL A 534 -22.64 17.75 -7.63
CA VAL A 534 -22.24 16.41 -8.11
C VAL A 534 -22.91 16.02 -9.43
N ASN A 535 -24.13 16.51 -9.68
CA ASN A 535 -24.87 16.29 -10.92
C ASN A 535 -24.23 16.96 -12.15
N GLN A 536 -23.25 17.84 -11.96
CA GLN A 536 -22.45 18.42 -13.04
C GLN A 536 -21.37 17.47 -13.56
N PHE A 537 -21.14 16.32 -12.91
CA PHE A 537 -20.19 15.29 -13.32
C PHE A 537 -20.94 14.08 -13.91
N THR A 538 -21.25 14.13 -15.21
CA THR A 538 -22.20 13.19 -15.82
C THR A 538 -21.65 11.80 -16.09
N ALA A 539 -20.32 11.62 -16.05
CA ALA A 539 -19.64 10.34 -16.26
C ALA A 539 -19.10 9.73 -14.96
N LEU A 540 -19.41 10.34 -13.80
CA LEU A 540 -18.82 9.96 -12.52
C LEU A 540 -19.34 8.61 -12.05
N GLU A 541 -18.43 7.67 -11.84
CA GLU A 541 -18.71 6.30 -11.38
C GLU A 541 -18.32 6.15 -9.90
N ASN A 542 -17.15 6.69 -9.53
CA ASN A 542 -16.56 6.58 -8.20
C ASN A 542 -16.25 7.97 -7.62
N LEU A 543 -16.84 8.25 -6.46
CA LEU A 543 -16.57 9.47 -5.68
C LEU A 543 -16.08 9.08 -4.29
N ASN A 544 -14.83 9.39 -3.99
CA ASN A 544 -14.27 9.26 -2.65
C ASN A 544 -14.26 10.63 -1.96
N VAL A 545 -15.04 10.78 -0.89
CA VAL A 545 -15.09 11.97 -0.03
C VAL A 545 -15.02 11.51 1.42
N THR A 546 -14.27 12.22 2.26
CA THR A 546 -14.22 11.97 3.72
C THR A 546 -14.44 13.29 4.46
N LYS A 547 -15.07 13.24 5.66
CA LYS A 547 -15.35 14.40 6.54
C LYS A 547 -16.30 15.47 5.98
N ILE A 548 -17.47 15.09 5.45
CA ILE A 548 -18.53 16.08 5.15
C ILE A 548 -19.15 16.56 6.46
N LYS A 549 -19.10 17.88 6.76
CA LYS A 549 -19.75 18.46 7.95
C LYS A 549 -21.27 18.32 7.81
N SER A 550 -21.85 17.32 8.47
CA SER A 550 -23.27 16.99 8.38
C SER A 550 -24.14 18.13 8.92
N GLN A 551 -24.81 18.84 8.02
CA GLN A 551 -26.15 19.38 8.28
C GLN A 551 -27.10 18.63 7.33
N HIS A 552 -28.28 18.25 7.84
CA HIS A 552 -29.28 17.44 7.12
C HIS A 552 -29.55 17.93 5.69
N TYR A 553 -29.45 17.05 4.69
CA TYR A 553 -29.92 17.35 3.33
C TYR A 553 -30.71 16.19 2.72
N HIS A 554 -31.86 16.54 2.14
CA HIS A 554 -32.72 15.67 1.36
C HIS A 554 -32.17 15.54 -0.07
N PHE A 555 -31.74 14.35 -0.45
CA PHE A 555 -31.50 14.01 -1.85
C PHE A 555 -32.84 13.76 -2.54
N LYS A 556 -33.26 14.65 -3.46
CA LYS A 556 -34.31 14.33 -4.42
C LYS A 556 -33.69 13.49 -5.54
N ASN A 557 -34.07 12.21 -5.58
CA ASN A 557 -33.93 11.24 -6.68
C ASN A 557 -33.44 11.83 -8.01
N GLN A 558 -32.17 11.61 -8.40
CA GLN A 558 -31.72 11.64 -9.82
C GLN A 558 -30.23 11.29 -10.03
N ILE A 559 -29.70 10.16 -9.56
CA ILE A 559 -28.50 9.57 -10.18
C ILE A 559 -28.55 8.03 -10.17
N PRO A 560 -28.48 7.32 -11.31
CA PRO A 560 -28.32 5.87 -11.34
C PRO A 560 -26.84 5.49 -11.14
N GLN A 561 -26.55 4.60 -10.18
CA GLN A 561 -25.29 3.85 -10.00
C GLN A 561 -24.00 4.61 -9.62
N LEU A 562 -24.04 5.61 -8.73
CA LEU A 562 -22.81 6.06 -8.05
C LEU A 562 -22.48 5.16 -6.85
N LEU A 563 -21.28 4.58 -6.81
CA LEU A 563 -20.70 4.05 -5.57
C LEU A 563 -20.15 5.24 -4.77
N ILE A 564 -21.01 5.85 -3.96
CA ILE A 564 -20.59 6.84 -2.97
C ILE A 564 -20.08 6.06 -1.77
N SER A 565 -18.77 6.05 -1.54
CA SER A 565 -18.22 5.59 -0.27
C SER A 565 -18.44 6.68 0.80
N MET A 566 -19.70 6.83 1.23
CA MET A 566 -20.10 7.71 2.34
C MET A 566 -20.28 6.85 3.60
N LEU A 567 -19.49 7.14 4.64
CA LEU A 567 -19.89 6.84 6.01
C LEU A 567 -21.01 7.85 6.35
N VAL A 568 -22.29 7.42 6.31
CA VAL A 568 -23.51 7.93 7.00
C VAL A 568 -24.77 7.40 6.29
N ILE A 569 -25.54 6.53 6.96
CA ILE A 569 -26.84 5.99 6.51
C ILE A 569 -27.97 6.80 7.18
N ILE A 570 -28.78 7.53 6.40
CA ILE A 570 -30.12 7.95 6.83
C ILE A 570 -31.13 7.53 5.75
N ILE A 571 -32.05 6.66 6.17
CA ILE A 571 -33.11 6.00 5.38
C ILE A 571 -34.32 6.92 5.22
N PHE A 572 -34.87 7.03 4.01
CA PHE A 572 -36.29 7.38 3.82
C PHE A 572 -37.01 6.23 3.10
N GLN A 573 -37.87 5.51 3.82
CA GLN A 573 -38.95 4.73 3.23
C GLN A 573 -40.18 5.62 3.02
N LYS A 574 -40.84 5.52 1.85
CA LYS A 574 -42.31 5.62 1.84
C LYS A 574 -42.94 4.77 0.73
N LYS A 575 -43.60 3.72 1.21
CA LYS A 575 -44.74 2.93 0.69
C LYS A 575 -45.40 3.46 -0.59
N ASN A 576 -45.52 2.59 -1.58
CA ASN A 576 -46.69 2.55 -2.45
C ASN A 576 -47.87 1.96 -1.67
N LEU A 577 -48.93 2.73 -1.54
CA LEU A 577 -50.28 2.27 -1.28
C LEU A 577 -51.13 2.72 -2.48
N ASN A 578 -51.86 1.73 -3.01
CA ASN A 578 -52.77 1.71 -4.17
C ASN A 578 -52.13 1.52 -5.55
#